data_AF-A0A1A6G2I0-F1
#
_entry.id   AF-A0A1A6G2I0-F1
#
_cell.length_a   1.000
_cell.length_b   1.000
_cell.length_c   1.000
_cell.angle_alpha   90.00
_cell.angle_beta   90.00
_cell.angle_gamma   90.00
#
_symmetry.space_group_name_H-M   'P 1'
#
loop_
_entity.id
_entity.type
_entity.pdbx_description
1 polymer ?
#
loop_
_entity_poly.entity_id
_entity_poly.type
_entity_poly.pdbx_seq_one_letter_code
_entity_poly.pdbx_strand_id
1 'polypeptide(L)'
;MASGDDSPIFEDDESPLYSLEKMTDLVAVWDVALSDGVHKIEFEHGTTSGKRVVYVDGKGEFVDDGTETHFSVGNHDCYIKAVSSGKRREGIIHTLIVDNREIPEIPQ
;
A
#
# COMPACT_ATOMS: atom_id res chain seq x y z
N MET A 1 19.05 -33.64 -45.15
CA MET A 1 19.97 -32.84 -44.30
C MET A 1 19.35 -31.45 -44.22
N ALA A 2 18.47 -31.26 -43.23
CA ALA A 2 18.62 -30.41 -42.02
C ALA A 2 17.65 -29.22 -42.21
N SER A 3 16.54 -29.13 -41.48
CA SER A 3 16.39 -28.49 -40.14
C SER A 3 16.82 -27.02 -40.19
N GLY A 4 16.07 -26.02 -39.74
CA GLY A 4 14.87 -25.96 -38.91
C GLY A 4 14.11 -24.65 -39.19
N ASP A 5 12.81 -24.62 -38.91
CA ASP A 5 12.23 -23.74 -37.89
C ASP A 5 12.75 -22.29 -37.93
N ASP A 6 12.04 -21.43 -38.65
CA ASP A 6 12.12 -19.98 -38.45
C ASP A 6 11.01 -19.63 -37.46
N SER A 7 11.28 -19.93 -36.19
CA SER A 7 10.43 -19.53 -35.07
C SER A 7 10.53 -18.01 -34.92
N PRO A 8 9.42 -17.30 -34.64
CA PRO A 8 9.47 -15.86 -34.40
C PRO A 8 10.35 -15.60 -33.18
N ILE A 9 11.38 -14.76 -33.36
CA ILE A 9 12.17 -14.26 -32.24
C ILE A 9 11.26 -13.29 -31.48
N PHE A 10 10.58 -13.81 -30.45
CA PHE A 10 10.14 -12.99 -29.34
C PHE A 10 11.41 -12.60 -28.59
N GLU A 11 11.92 -11.40 -28.89
CA GLU A 11 12.83 -10.72 -27.98
C GLU A 11 12.01 -10.23 -26.79
N ASP A 12 11.77 -11.16 -25.86
CA ASP A 12 11.50 -10.89 -24.46
C ASP A 12 12.72 -10.14 -23.87
N ASP A 13 12.88 -8.87 -24.21
CA ASP A 13 13.75 -7.91 -23.53
C ASP A 13 12.92 -6.74 -23.00
N GLU A 14 11.75 -7.05 -22.45
CA GLU A 14 11.16 -6.15 -21.47
C GLU A 14 11.83 -6.50 -20.12
N SER A 15 12.83 -5.69 -19.78
CA SER A 15 13.60 -5.65 -18.53
C SER A 15 12.80 -5.86 -17.22
N PRO A 16 13.16 -6.75 -16.29
CA PRO A 16 12.43 -6.93 -15.00
C PRO A 16 12.44 -5.69 -14.07
N LEU A 17 13.07 -4.60 -14.49
CA LEU A 17 13.14 -3.32 -13.79
C LEU A 17 11.97 -2.37 -14.10
N TYR A 18 11.25 -2.49 -15.23
CA TYR A 18 10.09 -1.62 -15.49
C TYR A 18 8.81 -2.04 -14.73
N SER A 19 8.78 -3.22 -14.10
CA SER A 19 7.70 -3.61 -13.17
C SER A 19 8.04 -3.38 -11.70
N LEU A 20 9.33 -3.18 -11.36
CA LEU A 20 9.76 -2.89 -9.99
C LEU A 20 9.68 -1.39 -9.65
N GLU A 21 9.67 -0.54 -10.68
CA GLU A 21 9.45 0.91 -10.59
C GLU A 21 8.01 1.32 -10.92
N LYS A 22 7.02 0.41 -10.84
CA LYS A 22 5.66 0.89 -10.63
C LYS A 22 5.67 1.60 -9.29
N MET A 23 5.70 2.93 -9.32
CA MET A 23 5.44 3.82 -8.18
C MET A 23 4.45 3.09 -7.29
N THR A 24 4.95 2.53 -6.19
CA THR A 24 4.09 1.76 -5.32
C THR A 24 3.02 2.75 -4.87
N ASP A 25 1.76 2.34 -4.87
CA ASP A 25 0.68 3.17 -4.34
C ASP A 25 0.86 3.39 -2.81
N LEU A 26 1.98 2.96 -2.23
CA LEU A 26 2.39 3.11 -0.84
C LEU A 26 2.50 4.58 -0.48
N VAL A 27 1.58 5.02 0.37
CA VAL A 27 1.44 6.43 0.77
C VAL A 27 1.83 6.67 2.21
N ALA A 28 1.87 5.63 3.06
CA ALA A 28 2.20 5.78 4.47
C ALA A 28 2.63 4.47 5.13
N VAL A 29 3.49 4.59 6.15
CA VAL A 29 3.99 3.48 6.95
C VAL A 29 3.94 3.84 8.44
N TRP A 30 3.48 2.90 9.27
CA TRP A 30 3.46 3.01 10.73
C TRP A 30 4.08 1.79 11.40
N ASP A 31 4.73 2.01 12.53
CA ASP A 31 5.10 0.96 13.47
C ASP A 31 4.21 1.13 14.71
N VAL A 32 3.34 0.15 14.96
CA VAL A 32 2.37 0.18 16.05
C VAL A 32 2.85 -0.76 17.16
N ALA A 33 3.20 -0.20 18.32
CA ALA A 33 3.53 -0.99 19.49
C ALA A 33 2.26 -1.40 20.25
N LEU A 34 1.92 -2.70 20.19
CA LEU A 34 0.80 -3.33 20.87
C LEU A 34 1.30 -4.30 21.96
N SER A 35 0.37 -4.97 22.64
CA SER A 35 0.72 -5.89 23.74
C SER A 35 1.48 -7.14 23.30
N ASP A 36 1.30 -7.57 22.06
CA ASP A 36 1.87 -8.76 21.43
C ASP A 36 3.14 -8.48 20.61
N GLY A 37 3.46 -7.20 20.37
CA GLY A 37 4.68 -6.81 19.69
C GLY A 37 4.55 -5.49 18.94
N VAL A 38 5.54 -5.22 18.09
CA VAL A 38 5.47 -4.11 17.13
C VAL A 38 4.96 -4.68 15.82
N HIS A 39 3.86 -4.10 15.32
CA HIS A 39 3.26 -4.45 14.03
C HIS A 39 3.57 -3.36 13.01
N LYS A 40 4.01 -3.77 11.82
CA LYS A 40 4.23 -2.84 10.71
C LYS A 40 2.96 -2.73 9.89
N ILE A 41 2.48 -1.50 9.73
CA ILE A 41 1.31 -1.16 8.93
C ILE A 41 1.77 -0.37 7.71
N GLU A 42 1.41 -0.84 6.53
CA GLU A 42 1.70 -0.18 5.25
C GLU A 42 0.38 0.08 4.54
N PHE A 43 0.21 1.28 3.99
CA PHE A 43 -1.01 1.64 3.29
C PHE A 43 -0.74 2.02 1.84
N GLU A 44 -1.35 1.27 0.92
CA GLU A 44 -1.45 1.65 -0.49
C GLU A 44 -2.76 2.39 -0.75
N HIS A 45 -2.67 3.54 -1.42
CA HIS A 45 -3.83 4.31 -1.87
C HIS A 45 -3.62 4.88 -3.28
N GLY A 46 -4.16 4.17 -4.27
CA GLY A 46 -4.21 4.64 -5.65
C GLY A 46 -5.30 5.69 -5.82
N THR A 47 -4.95 6.98 -5.72
CA THR A 47 -5.94 8.09 -5.77
C THR A 47 -6.71 8.20 -7.09
N THR A 48 -6.14 7.72 -8.20
CA THR A 48 -6.79 7.66 -9.52
C THR A 48 -7.65 6.41 -9.69
N SER A 49 -7.20 5.27 -9.16
CA SER A 49 -7.87 3.98 -9.31
C SER A 49 -8.93 3.73 -8.22
N GLY A 50 -8.86 4.45 -7.10
CA GLY A 50 -9.62 4.19 -5.88
C GLY A 50 -9.13 2.95 -5.11
N LYS A 51 -8.08 2.26 -5.58
CA LYS A 51 -7.57 1.04 -4.94
C LYS A 51 -6.99 1.38 -3.56
N ARG A 52 -7.37 0.59 -2.56
CA ARG A 52 -6.84 0.66 -1.20
C ARG A 52 -6.41 -0.72 -0.74
N VAL A 53 -5.19 -0.80 -0.20
CA VAL A 53 -4.66 -2.04 0.38
C VAL A 53 -3.97 -1.69 1.69
N VAL A 54 -4.34 -2.40 2.75
CA VAL A 54 -3.63 -2.32 4.03
C VAL A 54 -2.81 -3.59 4.17
N TYR A 55 -1.53 -3.44 4.49
CA TYR A 55 -0.67 -4.56 4.87
C TYR A 55 -0.41 -4.48 6.37
N VAL A 56 -0.64 -5.61 7.05
CA VAL A 56 -0.27 -5.81 8.45
C VAL A 56 0.80 -6.89 8.48
N ASP A 57 2.02 -6.54 8.89
CA ASP A 57 3.19 -7.42 8.91
C ASP A 57 3.44 -8.12 7.56
N GLY A 58 3.28 -7.37 6.47
CA GLY A 58 3.45 -7.86 5.10
C GLY A 58 2.28 -8.69 4.56
N LYS A 59 1.21 -8.92 5.34
CA LYS A 59 -0.02 -9.57 4.87
C LYS A 59 -1.04 -8.53 4.45
N GLY A 60 -1.33 -8.46 3.15
CA GLY A 60 -2.24 -7.48 2.56
C GLY A 60 -3.71 -7.90 2.54
N GLU A 61 -4.61 -6.95 2.81
CA GLU A 61 -6.05 -7.08 2.62
C GLU A 61 -6.58 -5.91 1.78
N PHE A 62 -7.44 -6.22 0.80
CA PHE A 62 -8.14 -5.21 0.01
C PHE A 62 -9.29 -4.64 0.83
N VAL A 63 -9.38 -3.32 0.88
CA VAL A 63 -10.41 -2.63 1.66
C VAL A 63 -11.27 -1.79 0.72
N ASP A 64 -12.57 -1.73 1.04
CA ASP A 64 -13.58 -1.02 0.25
C ASP A 64 -13.35 0.51 0.23
N ASP A 65 -14.07 1.19 -0.66
CA ASP A 65 -13.91 2.63 -0.90
C ASP A 65 -14.68 3.46 0.12
N GLY A 66 -14.02 4.46 0.70
CA GLY A 66 -14.59 5.33 1.72
C GLY A 66 -13.59 6.35 2.26
N THR A 67 -14.00 7.28 3.12
CA THR A 67 -13.03 8.19 3.77
C THR A 67 -12.20 7.50 4.84
N GLU A 68 -12.68 6.36 5.34
CA GLU A 68 -12.04 5.57 6.38
C GLU A 68 -11.86 4.12 5.90
N THR A 69 -10.70 3.56 6.19
CA THR A 69 -10.30 2.21 5.83
C THR A 69 -10.13 1.42 7.13
N HIS A 70 -11.10 0.58 7.46
CA HIS A 70 -11.17 -0.15 8.74
C HIS A 70 -10.50 -1.53 8.63
N PHE A 71 -9.78 -1.93 9.67
CA PHE A 71 -9.09 -3.22 9.80
C PHE A 71 -8.83 -3.54 11.27
N SER A 72 -8.29 -4.72 11.57
CA SER A 72 -7.96 -5.13 12.95
C SER A 72 -6.52 -5.62 13.04
N VAL A 73 -5.85 -5.30 14.14
CA VAL A 73 -4.54 -5.87 14.50
C VAL A 73 -4.70 -6.59 15.84
N GLY A 74 -4.66 -7.92 15.82
CA GLY A 74 -4.97 -8.73 17.00
C GLY A 74 -6.41 -8.47 17.48
N ASN A 75 -6.54 -7.83 18.65
CA ASN A 75 -7.83 -7.49 19.26
C ASN A 75 -8.08 -5.97 19.34
N HIS A 76 -7.35 -5.20 18.53
CA HIS A 76 -7.44 -3.75 18.43
C HIS A 76 -8.20 -3.34 17.17
N ASP A 77 -9.13 -2.41 17.33
CA ASP A 77 -9.87 -1.81 16.22
C ASP A 77 -9.04 -0.68 15.62
N CYS A 78 -8.77 -0.78 14.32
CA CYS A 78 -7.91 0.15 13.60
C CYS A 78 -8.65 0.75 12.41
N TYR A 79 -8.36 2.01 12.11
CA TYR A 79 -8.79 2.60 10.84
C TYR A 79 -7.82 3.68 10.36
N ILE A 80 -7.69 3.78 9.04
CA ILE A 80 -6.94 4.84 8.38
C ILE A 80 -7.94 5.85 7.84
N LYS A 81 -7.81 7.10 8.27
CA LYS A 81 -8.57 8.22 7.73
C LYS A 81 -7.77 8.87 6.60
N ALA A 82 -8.40 8.99 5.43
CA ALA A 82 -7.84 9.68 4.28
C ALA A 82 -8.62 10.99 4.05
N VAL A 83 -7.96 12.13 4.24
CA VAL A 83 -8.58 13.47 4.10
C VAL A 83 -7.83 14.29 3.08
N SER A 84 -8.54 14.91 2.12
CA SER A 84 -7.91 15.89 1.25
C SER A 84 -7.35 17.05 2.08
N SER A 85 -6.06 17.36 1.92
CA SER A 85 -5.42 18.49 2.61
C SER A 85 -6.04 19.84 2.19
N GLY A 86 -6.74 19.90 1.06
CA GLY A 86 -7.27 21.15 0.49
C GLY A 86 -6.18 22.11 -0.03
N LYS A 87 -4.90 21.84 0.27
CA LYS A 87 -3.75 22.53 -0.28
C LYS A 87 -3.28 21.83 -1.55
N ARG A 88 -3.08 22.61 -2.61
CA ARG A 88 -2.64 22.13 -3.93
C ARG A 88 -1.36 21.27 -3.93
N ARG A 89 -0.53 21.37 -2.90
CA ARG A 89 0.79 20.73 -2.84
C ARG A 89 0.90 19.57 -1.84
N GLU A 90 -0.01 19.46 -0.88
CA GLU A 90 0.09 18.46 0.20
C GLU A 90 -0.75 17.20 -0.06
N GLY A 91 -1.63 17.20 -1.07
CA GLY A 91 -2.34 16.00 -1.51
C GLY A 91 -3.38 15.49 -0.50
N ILE A 92 -3.47 14.17 -0.34
CA ILE A 92 -4.31 13.48 0.65
C ILE A 92 -3.45 13.18 1.86
N ILE A 93 -3.97 13.50 3.04
CA ILE A 93 -3.34 13.19 4.33
C ILE A 93 -3.94 11.91 4.86
N HIS A 94 -3.07 11.02 5.31
CA HIS A 94 -3.43 9.75 5.91
C HIS A 94 -3.12 9.76 7.39
N THR A 95 -4.06 9.30 8.19
CA THR A 95 -3.90 9.21 9.65
C THR A 95 -4.33 7.83 10.08
N LEU A 96 -3.44 7.09 10.75
CA LEU A 96 -3.76 5.82 11.38
C LEU A 96 -4.30 6.06 12.79
N ILE A 97 -5.43 5.44 13.11
CA ILE A 97 -6.02 5.42 14.44
C ILE A 97 -6.09 3.97 14.91
N VAL A 98 -5.65 3.71 16.14
CA VAL A 98 -5.74 2.42 16.84
C VAL A 98 -6.36 2.66 18.21
N ASP A 99 -7.46 1.99 18.55
CA ASP A 99 -8.21 2.19 19.80
C ASP A 99 -8.45 3.67 20.14
N ASN A 100 -8.90 4.45 19.16
CA ASN A 100 -9.14 5.90 19.25
C ASN A 100 -7.89 6.76 19.54
N ARG A 101 -6.68 6.23 19.30
CA ARG A 101 -5.42 6.98 19.40
C ARG A 101 -4.75 7.10 18.04
N GLU A 102 -4.34 8.31 17.69
CA GLU A 102 -3.57 8.56 16.47
C GLU A 102 -2.15 8.03 16.62
N ILE A 103 -1.69 7.32 15.59
CA ILE A 103 -0.32 6.80 15.50
C ILE A 103 0.48 7.69 14.54
N PRO A 104 1.63 8.24 14.98
CA PRO A 104 2.47 9.06 14.10
C PRO A 104 3.08 8.20 12.99
N GLU A 105 3.05 8.71 11.77
CA GLU A 105 3.69 8.08 10.61
C GLU A 105 5.22 8.06 10.78
N ILE A 106 5.86 7.02 10.25
CA ILE A 106 7.31 6.96 10.16
C ILE A 106 7.76 7.90 9.03
N PRO A 107 8.74 8.79 9.27
CA PRO A 107 9.31 9.62 8.21
C PRO A 107 9.93 8.73 7.12
N GLN A 108 9.54 8.96 5.86
CA GLN A 108 10.18 8.37 4.67
C GLN A 108 11.44 9.12 4.26
#